data_AF-A0A2T4T7B5-F1
#
_entry.id   AF-A0A2T4T7B5-F1
#
_cell.length_a   1.000
_cell.length_b   1.000
_cell.length_c   1.000
_cell.angle_alpha   90.00
_cell.angle_beta   90.00
_cell.angle_gamma   90.00
#
_symmetry.space_group_name_H-M   'P 1'
#
loop_
_entity.id
_entity.type
_entity.pdbx_description
1 polymer ?
#
loop_
_entity_poly.entity_id
_entity_poly.type
_entity_poly.pdbx_seq_one_letter_code
_entity_poly.pdbx_strand_id
1 'polypeptide(L)'
;MALAVSGSVLANHVEKDDTIVVRNPKKVTVVTGDSLQSILIEGSSDNPSYRYSNRIQLVDSNYVSTSAINRDTWDISFGPFKTKKKRKTQFEITSDIALGFCGATDAPEQMDVKPFKSWEIWWTIATYRYRPWRDKHAFSVGIGLDWRNYRIVDNYRFTANEDKVVAIEKYAESANPNFSRVHTVDVTLPLRYEYTDKRFGFSLGPVVNLNTKSSLKTRYRIDGTKHKDTTNNLKTNLVTIDLMGTVTLCNTTFYFKYSPNNIFKKGYGPQFKTFSFGIYL
;
A
#
# COMPACT_ATOMS: atom_id res chain seq x y z
N MET A 1 -41.56 34.48 -48.96
CA MET A 1 -41.00 34.83 -47.64
C MET A 1 -41.81 34.11 -46.58
N ALA A 2 -41.26 33.06 -45.97
CA ALA A 2 -41.85 32.40 -44.82
C ALA A 2 -40.73 32.23 -43.78
N LEU A 3 -40.95 32.81 -42.60
CA LEU A 3 -40.01 32.85 -41.49
C LEU A 3 -39.79 31.44 -40.91
N ALA A 4 -38.52 31.06 -40.73
CA ALA A 4 -38.14 29.94 -39.88
C ALA A 4 -37.97 30.45 -38.44
N VAL A 5 -38.76 29.91 -37.50
CA VAL A 5 -38.58 30.11 -36.07
C VAL A 5 -37.98 28.83 -35.49
N SER A 6 -36.84 29.00 -34.83
CA SER A 6 -36.06 28.01 -34.12
C SER A 6 -36.79 27.49 -32.87
N GLY A 7 -36.69 26.18 -32.63
CA GLY A 7 -37.04 25.55 -31.36
C GLY A 7 -35.87 24.70 -30.89
N SER A 8 -35.08 25.22 -29.95
CA SER A 8 -34.08 24.47 -29.20
C SER A 8 -34.79 23.57 -28.19
N VAL A 9 -34.71 22.25 -28.37
CA VAL A 9 -35.21 21.28 -27.38
C VAL A 9 -34.17 21.17 -26.27
N LEU A 10 -34.47 21.72 -25.09
CA LEU A 10 -33.77 21.39 -23.86
C LEU A 10 -34.29 20.03 -23.38
N ALA A 11 -33.45 19.00 -23.43
CA ALA A 11 -33.75 17.70 -22.84
C ALA A 11 -33.67 17.83 -21.31
N ASN A 12 -34.82 17.86 -20.63
CA ASN A 12 -34.88 17.64 -19.19
C ASN A 12 -34.60 16.16 -18.91
N HIS A 13 -33.45 15.87 -18.30
CA HIS A 13 -33.13 14.56 -17.76
C HIS A 13 -33.96 14.36 -16.47
N VAL A 14 -35.10 13.69 -16.59
CA VAL A 14 -35.86 13.22 -15.42
C VAL A 14 -35.13 12.01 -14.88
N GLU A 15 -34.48 12.14 -13.72
CA GLU A 15 -34.00 10.98 -12.96
C GLU A 15 -35.20 10.10 -12.63
N LYS A 16 -35.10 8.82 -12.99
CA LYS A 16 -36.12 7.82 -12.71
C LYS A 16 -35.88 7.33 -11.27
N ASP A 17 -36.88 7.46 -10.40
CA ASP A 17 -36.78 6.95 -9.03
C ASP A 17 -36.59 5.43 -9.04
N ASP A 18 -35.39 4.95 -8.70
CA ASP A 18 -35.10 3.53 -8.57
C ASP A 18 -35.75 2.97 -7.28
N THR A 19 -36.94 2.37 -7.43
CA THR A 19 -37.66 1.76 -6.31
C THR A 19 -37.28 0.29 -6.12
N ILE A 20 -36.84 -0.08 -4.91
CA ILE A 20 -36.57 -1.49 -4.54
C ILE A 20 -37.70 -2.00 -3.65
N VAL A 21 -38.39 -3.06 -4.09
CA VAL A 21 -39.47 -3.71 -3.33
C VAL A 21 -39.03 -5.09 -2.87
N VAL A 22 -39.02 -5.32 -1.55
CA VAL A 22 -38.70 -6.64 -0.96
C VAL A 22 -39.95 -7.20 -0.28
N ARG A 23 -40.46 -8.33 -0.77
CA ARG A 23 -41.66 -8.99 -0.24
C ARG A 23 -41.31 -10.08 0.76
N ASN A 24 -41.98 -10.11 1.92
CA ASN A 24 -41.74 -11.05 3.04
C ASN A 24 -40.25 -11.16 3.44
N PRO A 25 -39.62 -10.07 3.91
CA PRO A 25 -38.28 -10.17 4.45
C PRO A 25 -38.30 -11.00 5.74
N LYS A 26 -37.26 -11.80 5.96
CA LYS A 26 -37.09 -12.56 7.21
C LYS A 26 -36.75 -11.64 8.37
N LYS A 27 -35.99 -10.57 8.09
CA LYS A 27 -35.59 -9.58 9.07
C LYS A 27 -35.27 -8.25 8.40
N VAL A 28 -35.70 -7.17 9.03
CA VAL A 28 -35.33 -5.80 8.67
C VAL A 28 -34.67 -5.16 9.89
N THR A 29 -33.48 -4.60 9.71
CA THR A 29 -32.75 -3.86 10.75
C THR A 29 -32.54 -2.43 10.26
N VAL A 30 -33.03 -1.46 11.05
CA VAL A 30 -32.83 -0.03 10.79
C VAL A 30 -32.03 0.53 11.94
N VAL A 31 -30.92 1.19 11.62
CA VAL A 31 -30.09 1.93 12.59
C VAL A 31 -30.06 3.38 12.15
N THR A 32 -30.59 4.26 13.00
CA THR A 32 -30.59 5.70 12.78
C THR A 32 -29.81 6.37 13.91
N GLY A 33 -28.88 7.23 13.54
CA GLY A 33 -28.19 8.17 14.43
C GLY A 33 -28.11 9.55 13.77
N ASP A 34 -27.52 10.51 14.47
CA ASP A 34 -27.57 11.93 14.12
C ASP A 34 -27.02 12.27 12.72
N SER A 35 -26.09 11.47 12.20
CA SER A 35 -25.48 11.65 10.87
C SER A 35 -25.43 10.38 10.03
N LEU A 36 -26.12 9.31 10.46
CA LEU A 36 -26.07 8.00 9.81
C LEU A 36 -27.44 7.32 9.81
N GLN A 37 -27.83 6.82 8.65
CA GLN A 37 -28.94 5.91 8.49
C GLN A 37 -28.45 4.64 7.79
N SER A 38 -28.72 3.47 8.39
CA SER A 38 -28.42 2.18 7.79
C SER A 38 -29.64 1.29 7.79
N ILE A 39 -29.94 0.72 6.62
CA ILE A 39 -31.04 -0.21 6.40
C ILE A 39 -30.43 -1.53 5.93
N LEU A 40 -30.69 -2.61 6.66
CA LEU A 40 -30.31 -3.97 6.28
C LEU A 40 -31.58 -4.83 6.19
N ILE A 41 -31.81 -5.41 5.01
CA ILE A 41 -32.91 -6.34 4.75
C ILE A 41 -32.32 -7.71 4.47
N GLU A 42 -32.81 -8.72 5.19
CA GLU A 42 -32.37 -10.12 5.08
C GLU A 42 -33.55 -11.03 4.73
N GLY A 43 -33.36 -11.85 3.71
CA GLY A 43 -34.36 -12.72 3.10
C GLY A 43 -35.38 -11.97 2.23
N SER A 44 -35.93 -12.69 1.26
CA SER A 44 -37.16 -12.33 0.55
C SER A 44 -37.97 -13.61 0.31
N SER A 45 -39.23 -13.44 -0.06
CA SER A 45 -40.12 -14.53 -0.50
C SER A 45 -39.51 -15.40 -1.59
N ASP A 46 -38.85 -14.79 -2.58
CA ASP A 46 -38.27 -15.50 -3.72
C ASP A 46 -36.85 -16.01 -3.46
N ASN A 47 -36.11 -15.38 -2.54
CA ASN A 47 -34.74 -15.75 -2.21
C ASN A 47 -34.50 -15.71 -0.69
N PRO A 48 -34.52 -16.88 -0.01
CA PRO A 48 -34.26 -16.99 1.42
C PRO A 48 -32.86 -16.50 1.87
N SER A 49 -31.93 -16.36 0.93
CA SER A 49 -30.55 -15.85 1.11
C SER A 49 -30.36 -14.40 0.66
N TYR A 50 -31.43 -13.72 0.22
CA TYR A 50 -31.39 -12.33 -0.21
C TYR A 50 -30.82 -11.42 0.87
N ARG A 51 -29.94 -10.49 0.51
CA ARG A 51 -29.45 -9.47 1.43
C ARG A 51 -29.30 -8.13 0.72
N TYR A 52 -29.96 -7.12 1.26
CA TYR A 52 -29.85 -5.74 0.80
C TYR A 52 -29.35 -4.86 1.94
N SER A 53 -28.34 -4.05 1.66
CA SER A 53 -27.83 -3.05 2.61
C SER A 53 -27.80 -1.69 1.94
N ASN A 54 -28.36 -0.70 2.61
CA ASN A 54 -28.27 0.72 2.24
C ASN A 54 -27.67 1.50 3.42
N ARG A 55 -26.74 2.40 3.12
CA ARG A 55 -26.14 3.31 4.09
C ARG A 55 -26.16 4.73 3.53
N ILE A 56 -26.67 5.65 4.33
CA ILE A 56 -26.66 7.08 4.07
C ILE A 56 -25.87 7.72 5.21
N GLN A 57 -24.85 8.50 4.87
CA GLN A 57 -24.05 9.23 5.86
C GLN A 57 -23.93 10.69 5.45
N LEU A 58 -24.12 11.60 6.41
CA LEU A 58 -23.72 13.00 6.24
C LEU A 58 -22.21 13.13 6.46
N VAL A 59 -21.51 13.61 5.46
CA VAL A 59 -20.08 13.97 5.55
C VAL A 59 -19.94 15.37 4.96
N ASP A 60 -19.48 16.33 5.76
CA ASP A 60 -19.23 17.72 5.35
C ASP A 60 -20.39 18.35 4.55
N SER A 61 -21.62 18.21 5.08
CA SER A 61 -22.87 18.70 4.48
C SER A 61 -23.29 18.02 3.16
N ASN A 62 -22.62 16.95 2.74
CA ASN A 62 -23.01 16.12 1.61
C ASN A 62 -23.52 14.74 2.05
N TYR A 63 -24.51 14.22 1.34
CA TYR A 63 -25.03 12.87 1.53
C TYR A 63 -24.21 11.87 0.72
N VAL A 64 -23.60 10.90 1.41
CA VAL A 64 -22.96 9.74 0.76
C VAL A 64 -23.89 8.54 0.91
N SER A 65 -24.42 8.09 -0.23
CA SER A 65 -25.27 6.90 -0.36
C SER A 65 -24.43 5.71 -0.84
N THR A 66 -24.57 4.55 -0.21
CA THR A 66 -24.00 3.30 -0.71
C THR A 66 -25.03 2.18 -0.56
N SER A 67 -25.37 1.54 -1.68
CA SER A 67 -26.29 0.40 -1.73
C SER A 67 -25.60 -0.86 -2.26
N ALA A 68 -25.98 -2.03 -1.72
CA ALA A 68 -25.47 -3.32 -2.16
C ALA A 68 -26.55 -4.41 -2.08
N ILE A 69 -26.62 -5.25 -3.11
CA ILE A 69 -27.52 -6.42 -3.20
C ILE A 69 -26.66 -7.68 -3.31
N ASN A 70 -26.92 -8.68 -2.47
CA ASN A 70 -26.32 -10.02 -2.50
C ASN A 70 -24.78 -10.05 -2.61
N ARG A 71 -24.09 -9.14 -1.91
CA ARG A 71 -22.63 -9.19 -1.73
C ARG A 71 -22.29 -9.71 -0.34
N ASP A 72 -21.53 -10.81 -0.28
CA ASP A 72 -21.15 -11.50 0.96
C ASP A 72 -20.03 -10.80 1.76
N THR A 73 -19.46 -9.68 1.30
CA THR A 73 -18.10 -9.28 1.74
C THR A 73 -17.86 -7.84 2.15
N TRP A 74 -18.80 -7.19 2.82
CA TRP A 74 -18.50 -5.96 3.55
C TRP A 74 -18.92 -6.09 5.01
N ASP A 75 -17.95 -6.37 5.89
CA ASP A 75 -18.06 -6.23 7.35
C ASP A 75 -17.24 -5.01 7.76
N ILE A 76 -17.89 -3.86 7.96
CA ILE A 76 -17.31 -2.73 8.69
C ILE A 76 -18.00 -2.70 10.05
N SER A 77 -17.24 -2.80 11.15
CA SER A 77 -17.75 -2.81 12.51
C SER A 77 -17.28 -1.58 13.29
N PHE A 78 -18.20 -0.94 14.02
CA PHE A 78 -17.93 0.12 14.99
C PHE A 78 -18.78 -0.09 16.26
N GLY A 79 -18.17 -0.03 17.44
CA GLY A 79 -18.85 -0.05 18.76
C GLY A 79 -18.88 -1.40 19.50
N PRO A 80 -19.14 -1.39 20.83
CA PRO A 80 -18.78 -2.48 21.76
C PRO A 80 -19.79 -3.64 21.81
N PHE A 81 -20.57 -3.85 20.76
CA PHE A 81 -21.54 -4.94 20.72
C PHE A 81 -20.87 -6.20 20.19
N LYS A 82 -20.67 -7.18 21.09
CA LYS A 82 -20.14 -8.52 20.76
C LYS A 82 -21.05 -9.19 19.73
N THR A 83 -20.64 -9.15 18.46
CA THR A 83 -21.24 -9.98 17.42
C THR A 83 -20.85 -11.44 17.66
N LYS A 84 -21.82 -12.36 17.54
CA LYS A 84 -21.58 -13.81 17.67
C LYS A 84 -20.44 -14.23 16.72
N LYS A 85 -19.58 -15.17 17.16
CA LYS A 85 -18.44 -15.69 16.37
C LYS A 85 -18.91 -16.11 14.97
N LYS A 86 -18.68 -15.24 13.98
CA LYS A 86 -18.93 -15.56 12.57
C LYS A 86 -17.90 -16.58 12.11
N ARG A 87 -18.31 -17.47 11.21
CA ARG A 87 -17.37 -18.33 10.47
C ARG A 87 -16.38 -17.41 9.75
N LYS A 88 -15.08 -17.72 9.79
CA LYS A 88 -14.06 -16.92 9.08
C LYS A 88 -14.48 -16.80 7.60
N THR A 89 -14.51 -15.57 7.10
CA THR A 89 -14.82 -15.28 5.71
C THR A 89 -13.78 -15.97 4.81
N GLN A 90 -14.26 -16.51 3.69
CA GLN A 90 -13.40 -17.23 2.75
C GLN A 90 -12.48 -16.29 1.98
N PHE A 91 -12.88 -15.02 1.84
CA PHE A 91 -12.05 -13.98 1.27
C PHE A 91 -12.21 -12.64 1.99
N GLU A 92 -11.19 -11.80 1.87
CA GLU A 92 -11.06 -10.51 2.55
C GLU A 92 -10.19 -9.57 1.69
N ILE A 93 -10.48 -8.28 1.73
CA ILE A 93 -9.62 -7.25 1.14
C ILE A 93 -9.13 -6.34 2.27
N THR A 94 -7.81 -6.25 2.47
CA THR A 94 -7.19 -5.39 3.49
C THR A 94 -6.26 -4.36 2.88
N SER A 95 -5.98 -3.29 3.63
CA SER A 95 -4.88 -2.37 3.38
C SER A 95 -4.01 -2.36 4.62
N ASP A 96 -2.69 -2.35 4.43
CA ASP A 96 -1.71 -2.52 5.50
C ASP A 96 -0.52 -1.55 5.28
N ILE A 97 0.10 -1.05 6.35
CA ILE A 97 1.26 -0.16 6.28
C ILE A 97 2.43 -0.76 7.05
N ALA A 98 3.58 -0.87 6.40
CA ALA A 98 4.84 -1.25 7.02
C ALA A 98 5.75 -0.03 7.19
N LEU A 99 6.34 0.11 8.37
CA LEU A 99 7.32 1.15 8.69
C LEU A 99 8.57 0.47 9.22
N GLY A 100 9.73 0.79 8.63
CA GLY A 100 10.97 0.16 9.04
C GLY A 100 12.22 0.83 8.53
N PHE A 101 13.30 0.06 8.62
CA PHE A 101 14.63 0.43 8.18
C PHE A 101 15.08 -0.51 7.07
N CYS A 102 15.94 -0.01 6.19
CA CYS A 102 16.53 -0.79 5.13
C CYS A 102 18.06 -0.65 5.13
N GLY A 103 18.76 -1.69 4.70
CA GLY A 103 20.21 -1.74 4.65
C GLY A 103 20.71 -2.34 3.35
N ALA A 104 22.02 -2.34 3.20
CA ALA A 104 22.71 -3.00 2.10
C ALA A 104 23.60 -4.13 2.64
N THR A 105 23.72 -5.18 1.84
CA THR A 105 24.58 -6.35 2.04
C THR A 105 25.40 -6.55 0.77
N ASP A 106 26.61 -7.08 0.88
CA ASP A 106 27.58 -7.18 -0.22
C ASP A 106 27.87 -5.82 -0.89
N ALA A 107 27.74 -4.73 -0.13
CA ALA A 107 28.07 -3.40 -0.60
C ALA A 107 29.59 -3.15 -0.51
N PRO A 108 30.16 -2.35 -1.43
CA PRO A 108 31.54 -1.88 -1.27
C PRO A 108 31.73 -1.19 0.08
N GLU A 109 32.89 -1.36 0.72
CA GLU A 109 33.18 -0.79 2.04
C GLU A 109 32.94 0.73 2.09
N GLN A 110 33.20 1.43 0.98
CA GLN A 110 33.00 2.87 0.84
C GLN A 110 31.52 3.29 0.92
N MET A 111 30.59 2.37 0.67
CA MET A 111 29.17 2.65 0.65
C MET A 111 28.55 2.73 2.06
N ASP A 112 29.10 1.98 3.03
CA ASP A 112 28.67 1.88 4.44
C ASP A 112 27.24 2.42 4.73
N VAL A 113 26.24 1.71 4.19
CA VAL A 113 24.83 2.13 4.30
C VAL A 113 24.40 1.97 5.74
N LYS A 114 23.99 3.07 6.38
CA LYS A 114 23.56 3.06 7.78
C LYS A 114 22.08 2.66 7.88
N PRO A 115 21.72 1.44 8.38
CA PRO A 115 20.33 0.98 8.31
C PRO A 115 19.38 1.85 9.13
N PHE A 116 19.75 2.24 10.35
CA PHE A 116 18.90 3.10 11.20
C PHE A 116 18.74 4.56 10.72
N LYS A 117 19.43 4.94 9.64
CA LYS A 117 19.25 6.24 8.97
C LYS A 117 18.64 6.09 7.57
N SER A 118 18.31 4.86 7.20
CA SER A 118 17.81 4.41 5.91
C SER A 118 16.42 3.82 6.14
N TRP A 119 15.38 4.53 5.74
CA TRP A 119 14.01 4.17 6.10
C TRP A 119 13.25 3.53 4.95
N GLU A 120 12.30 2.70 5.33
CA GLU A 120 11.29 2.12 4.45
C GLU A 120 9.89 2.48 4.95
N ILE A 121 9.05 2.92 4.01
CA ILE A 121 7.61 3.00 4.18
C ILE A 121 7.01 2.15 3.07
N TRP A 122 6.25 1.13 3.41
CA TRP A 122 5.62 0.26 2.44
C TRP A 122 4.13 0.17 2.70
N TRP A 123 3.33 0.68 1.78
CA TRP A 123 1.88 0.67 1.87
C TRP A 123 1.32 -0.38 0.92
N THR A 124 0.76 -1.45 1.49
CA THR A 124 -0.04 -2.41 0.73
C THR A 124 -1.45 -1.85 0.62
N ILE A 125 -1.79 -1.31 -0.55
CA ILE A 125 -3.05 -0.59 -0.80
C ILE A 125 -4.24 -1.54 -0.78
N ALA A 126 -4.10 -2.71 -1.39
CA ALA A 126 -5.13 -3.73 -1.41
C ALA A 126 -4.50 -5.12 -1.41
N THR A 127 -4.88 -5.94 -0.44
CA THR A 127 -4.50 -7.35 -0.31
C THR A 127 -5.76 -8.19 -0.43
N TYR A 128 -5.90 -8.96 -1.51
CA TYR A 128 -6.91 -10.01 -1.59
C TYR A 128 -6.38 -11.25 -0.88
N ARG A 129 -7.05 -11.64 0.21
CA ARG A 129 -6.73 -12.83 1.00
C ARG A 129 -7.78 -13.89 0.78
N TYR A 130 -7.36 -15.12 0.51
CA TYR A 130 -8.19 -16.31 0.30
C TYR A 130 -7.85 -17.38 1.35
N ARG A 131 -8.88 -17.93 2.01
CA ARG A 131 -8.76 -18.99 3.03
C ARG A 131 -9.43 -20.27 2.53
N PRO A 132 -8.71 -21.16 1.83
CA PRO A 132 -9.31 -22.33 1.18
C PRO A 132 -10.11 -23.20 2.17
N TRP A 133 -9.54 -23.44 3.36
CA TRP A 133 -10.12 -24.30 4.40
C TRP A 133 -10.88 -23.51 5.49
N ARG A 134 -11.04 -22.19 5.31
CA ARG A 134 -11.69 -21.29 6.29
C ARG A 134 -11.11 -21.41 7.72
N ASP A 135 -9.82 -21.72 7.82
CA ASP A 135 -9.12 -22.02 9.05
C ASP A 135 -8.05 -20.96 9.37
N LYS A 136 -6.88 -21.38 9.90
CA LYS A 136 -5.76 -20.49 10.22
C LYS A 136 -4.87 -20.19 9.02
N HIS A 137 -5.06 -20.86 7.89
CA HIS A 137 -4.20 -20.76 6.71
C HIS A 137 -4.86 -19.88 5.63
N ALA A 138 -4.05 -19.04 4.98
CA ALA A 138 -4.50 -18.21 3.88
C ALA A 138 -3.42 -18.07 2.80
N PHE A 139 -3.86 -17.73 1.61
CA PHE A 139 -3.02 -17.21 0.53
C PHE A 139 -3.46 -15.79 0.22
N SER A 140 -2.52 -14.88 0.00
CA SER A 140 -2.82 -13.51 -0.37
C SER A 140 -2.05 -13.04 -1.58
N VAL A 141 -2.71 -12.22 -2.38
CA VAL A 141 -2.08 -11.41 -3.43
C VAL A 141 -2.45 -9.95 -3.16
N GLY A 142 -1.51 -9.03 -3.27
CA GLY A 142 -1.79 -7.61 -3.05
C GLY A 142 -1.11 -6.70 -4.04
N ILE A 143 -1.44 -5.41 -3.96
CA ILE A 143 -0.78 -4.33 -4.69
C ILE A 143 -0.43 -3.20 -3.72
N GLY A 144 0.73 -2.59 -3.89
CA GLY A 144 1.18 -1.53 -2.98
C GLY A 144 2.26 -0.62 -3.55
N LEU A 145 2.70 0.33 -2.72
CA LEU A 145 3.78 1.27 -3.01
C LEU A 145 4.84 1.19 -1.91
N ASP A 146 6.10 1.12 -2.32
CA ASP A 146 7.24 0.99 -1.42
C ASP A 146 8.23 2.14 -1.64
N TRP A 147 8.52 2.88 -0.58
CA TRP A 147 9.47 3.98 -0.55
C TRP A 147 10.67 3.58 0.30
N ARG A 148 11.83 3.41 -0.33
CA ARG A 148 13.08 3.07 0.36
C ARG A 148 14.10 4.18 0.23
N ASN A 149 14.90 4.38 1.27
CA ASN A 149 16.03 5.31 1.26
C ASN A 149 17.27 4.63 1.80
N TYR A 150 18.29 4.49 0.97
CA TYR A 150 19.61 3.97 1.35
C TYR A 150 20.56 5.14 1.56
N ARG A 151 20.95 5.39 2.80
CA ARG A 151 21.70 6.59 3.22
C ARG A 151 23.12 6.25 3.67
N ILE A 152 24.06 7.01 3.14
CA ILE A 152 25.45 7.11 3.59
C ILE A 152 25.61 8.44 4.34
N VAL A 153 26.40 8.43 5.41
CA VAL A 153 26.63 9.62 6.25
C VAL A 153 28.10 9.99 6.38
N ASP A 154 29.01 9.08 6.03
CA ASP A 154 30.45 9.26 6.21
C ASP A 154 31.08 10.10 5.07
N ASN A 155 32.40 10.01 4.94
CA ASN A 155 33.20 10.80 3.98
C ASN A 155 32.99 10.44 2.51
N TYR A 156 32.01 9.59 2.20
CA TYR A 156 31.66 9.18 0.86
C TYR A 156 30.25 9.62 0.48
N ARG A 157 30.04 9.83 -0.81
CA ARG A 157 28.75 10.15 -1.41
C ARG A 157 28.51 9.32 -2.65
N PHE A 158 27.23 9.15 -2.97
CA PHE A 158 26.84 8.80 -4.31
C PHE A 158 27.00 10.02 -5.23
N THR A 159 27.56 9.77 -6.40
CA THR A 159 27.57 10.69 -7.54
C THR A 159 26.97 9.97 -8.74
N ALA A 160 26.54 10.73 -9.74
CA ALA A 160 26.08 10.17 -11.00
C ALA A 160 26.59 11.05 -12.15
N ASN A 161 27.16 10.41 -13.17
CA ASN A 161 27.60 11.12 -14.37
C ASN A 161 26.41 11.48 -15.28
N GLU A 162 26.71 12.07 -16.45
CA GLU A 162 25.69 12.45 -17.43
C GLU A 162 24.84 11.26 -17.90
N ASP A 163 25.49 10.10 -18.08
CA ASP A 163 24.88 8.81 -18.45
C ASP A 163 24.09 8.12 -17.32
N LYS A 164 24.02 8.74 -16.14
CA LYS A 164 23.36 8.22 -14.93
C LYS A 164 24.00 6.94 -14.37
N VAL A 165 25.28 6.73 -14.65
CA VAL A 165 26.11 5.72 -13.97
C VAL A 165 26.44 6.25 -12.58
N VAL A 166 26.02 5.51 -11.56
CA VAL A 166 26.24 5.86 -10.16
C VAL A 166 27.62 5.38 -9.71
N ALA A 167 28.37 6.26 -9.04
CA ALA A 167 29.64 5.93 -8.41
C ALA A 167 29.62 6.32 -6.93
N ILE A 168 30.59 5.80 -6.18
CA ILE A 168 30.85 6.20 -4.80
C ILE A 168 32.15 6.99 -4.80
N GLU A 169 32.08 8.25 -4.38
CA GLU A 169 33.22 9.16 -4.38
C GLU A 169 33.41 9.75 -2.99
N LYS A 170 34.68 10.04 -2.64
CA LYS A 170 35.00 10.77 -1.42
C LYS A 170 34.62 12.24 -1.59
N TYR A 171 34.12 12.88 -0.53
CA TYR A 171 33.97 14.33 -0.52
C TYR A 171 35.35 15.01 -0.59
N ALA A 172 35.38 16.25 -1.11
CA ALA A 172 36.55 17.12 -1.00
C ALA A 172 36.89 17.38 0.48
N GLU A 173 38.17 17.61 0.80
CA GLU A 173 38.62 17.76 2.20
C GLU A 173 37.98 18.95 2.92
N SER A 174 37.63 20.01 2.19
CA SER A 174 36.92 21.19 2.71
C SER A 174 35.42 20.97 2.91
N ALA A 175 34.86 19.85 2.45
CA ALA A 175 33.44 19.58 2.53
C ALA A 175 33.08 18.92 3.86
N ASN A 176 32.02 19.43 4.49
CA ASN A 176 31.38 18.87 5.67
C ASN A 176 30.13 18.06 5.24
N PRO A 177 30.16 16.72 5.27
CA PRO A 177 29.06 15.87 4.83
C PRO A 177 27.84 15.99 5.75
N ASN A 178 26.63 15.94 5.17
CA ASN A 178 25.40 15.75 5.93
C ASN A 178 24.75 14.41 5.60
N PHE A 179 24.51 14.16 4.31
CA PHE A 179 24.16 12.84 3.80
C PHE A 179 24.27 12.73 2.29
N SER A 180 24.45 11.51 1.82
CA SER A 180 24.09 11.10 0.48
C SER A 180 23.10 9.95 0.55
N ARG A 181 22.07 9.95 -0.30
CA ARG A 181 21.08 8.88 -0.33
C ARG A 181 20.64 8.51 -1.73
N VAL A 182 20.35 7.22 -1.90
CA VAL A 182 19.59 6.69 -3.03
C VAL A 182 18.16 6.44 -2.53
N HIS A 183 17.18 6.97 -3.24
CA HIS A 183 15.77 6.82 -2.95
C HIS A 183 15.07 6.09 -4.11
N THR A 184 14.32 5.04 -3.80
CA THR A 184 13.50 4.31 -4.76
C THR A 184 12.03 4.37 -4.38
N VAL A 185 11.17 4.35 -5.41
CA VAL A 185 9.73 4.16 -5.30
C VAL A 185 9.33 3.03 -6.22
N ASP A 186 8.77 1.99 -5.63
CA ASP A 186 8.42 0.76 -6.32
C ASP A 186 6.93 0.48 -6.21
N VAL A 187 6.30 0.04 -7.31
CA VAL A 187 4.98 -0.60 -7.25
C VAL A 187 5.21 -2.06 -6.89
N THR A 188 4.50 -2.56 -5.89
CA THR A 188 4.76 -3.88 -5.31
C THR A 188 3.57 -4.82 -5.52
N LEU A 189 3.85 -6.08 -5.80
CA LEU A 189 2.88 -7.17 -5.90
C LEU A 189 3.30 -8.30 -4.94
N PRO A 190 2.93 -8.21 -3.64
CA PRO A 190 3.18 -9.28 -2.68
C PRO A 190 2.30 -10.51 -2.94
N LEU A 191 2.92 -11.68 -2.93
CA LEU A 191 2.28 -12.99 -2.94
C LEU A 191 2.69 -13.70 -1.66
N ARG A 192 1.73 -14.05 -0.80
CA ARG A 192 2.06 -14.61 0.52
C ARG A 192 1.22 -15.82 0.86
N TYR A 193 1.85 -16.76 1.55
CA TYR A 193 1.18 -17.71 2.41
C TYR A 193 1.14 -17.13 3.83
N GLU A 194 0.01 -17.27 4.51
CA GLU A 194 -0.22 -16.74 5.86
C GLU A 194 -0.75 -17.82 6.79
N TYR A 195 -0.24 -17.82 8.03
CA TYR A 195 -0.78 -18.58 9.15
C TYR A 195 -1.15 -17.62 10.28
N THR A 196 -2.36 -17.72 10.82
CA THR A 196 -2.85 -16.85 11.90
C THR A 196 -3.50 -17.66 13.03
N ASP A 197 -2.89 -17.60 14.21
CA ASP A 197 -3.42 -18.09 15.48
C ASP A 197 -3.67 -16.94 16.47
N LYS A 198 -4.21 -17.24 17.66
CA LYS A 198 -4.62 -16.24 18.66
C LYS A 198 -3.52 -15.29 19.13
N ARG A 199 -2.27 -15.78 19.24
CA ARG A 199 -1.13 -15.01 19.75
C ARG A 199 0.10 -15.10 18.86
N PHE A 200 0.00 -15.88 17.80
CA PHE A 200 1.12 -16.17 16.91
C PHE A 200 0.60 -16.21 15.48
N GLY A 201 1.35 -15.63 14.56
CA GLY A 201 1.11 -15.74 13.14
C GLY A 201 2.40 -15.54 12.39
N PHE A 202 2.41 -15.98 11.14
CA PHE A 202 3.51 -15.66 10.23
C PHE A 202 2.99 -15.56 8.81
N SER A 203 3.74 -14.89 7.97
CA SER A 203 3.56 -14.98 6.53
C SER A 203 4.91 -15.12 5.85
N LEU A 204 4.91 -15.72 4.67
CA LEU A 204 6.10 -15.84 3.82
C LEU A 204 5.68 -15.77 2.36
N GLY A 205 6.46 -15.09 1.55
CA GLY A 205 6.37 -15.21 0.10
C GLY A 205 7.12 -14.11 -0.65
N PRO A 206 7.13 -14.17 -1.99
CA PRO A 206 7.81 -13.20 -2.80
C PRO A 206 7.04 -11.88 -2.90
N VAL A 207 7.77 -10.79 -3.10
CA VAL A 207 7.23 -9.48 -3.47
C VAL A 207 7.87 -9.07 -4.78
N VAL A 208 7.08 -8.99 -5.84
CA VAL A 208 7.57 -8.46 -7.11
C VAL A 208 7.53 -6.94 -7.04
N ASN A 209 8.67 -6.28 -7.26
CA ASN A 209 8.76 -4.83 -7.25
C ASN A 209 9.04 -4.31 -8.65
N LEU A 210 8.22 -3.37 -9.10
CA LEU A 210 8.38 -2.61 -10.33
C LEU A 210 8.93 -1.22 -9.99
N ASN A 211 10.19 -0.96 -10.33
CA ASN A 211 10.82 0.31 -10.02
C ASN A 211 10.26 1.43 -10.91
N THR A 212 9.58 2.38 -10.27
CA THR A 212 8.91 3.50 -10.98
C THR A 212 9.72 4.77 -10.92
N LYS A 213 10.36 5.05 -9.78
CA LYS A 213 11.19 6.23 -9.59
C LYS A 213 12.44 5.87 -8.82
N SER A 214 13.52 6.52 -9.20
CA SER A 214 14.81 6.44 -8.53
C SER A 214 15.46 7.81 -8.54
N SER A 215 16.04 8.20 -7.41
CA SER A 215 16.75 9.47 -7.29
C SER A 215 17.90 9.39 -6.32
N LEU A 216 18.93 10.17 -6.60
CA LEU A 216 20.10 10.38 -5.78
C LEU A 216 20.00 11.79 -5.22
N LYS A 217 20.25 11.93 -3.91
CA LYS A 217 20.27 13.23 -3.26
C LYS A 217 21.43 13.32 -2.29
N THR A 218 22.29 14.30 -2.52
CA THR A 218 23.45 14.57 -1.67
C THR A 218 23.35 15.98 -1.08
N ARG A 219 23.66 16.12 0.21
CA ARG A 219 23.70 17.38 0.93
C ARG A 219 24.98 17.45 1.75
N TYR A 220 25.67 18.57 1.63
CA TYR A 220 26.94 18.85 2.31
C TYR A 220 27.13 20.36 2.42
N ARG A 221 28.17 20.79 3.15
CA ARG A 221 28.57 22.20 3.21
C ARG A 221 30.02 22.37 2.78
N ILE A 222 30.34 23.48 2.13
CA ILE A 222 31.71 23.94 1.88
C ILE A 222 31.75 25.37 2.39
N ASP A 223 32.72 25.69 3.26
CA ASP A 223 32.91 27.04 3.82
C ASP A 223 31.61 27.66 4.39
N GLY A 224 30.81 26.82 5.07
CA GLY A 224 29.51 27.21 5.64
C GLY A 224 28.33 27.26 4.65
N THR A 225 28.60 27.28 3.34
CA THR A 225 27.58 27.31 2.29
C THR A 225 26.95 25.94 2.08
N LYS A 226 25.61 25.88 1.99
CA LYS A 226 24.87 24.62 1.79
C LYS A 226 24.83 24.24 0.31
N HIS A 227 25.30 23.04 0.00
CA HIS A 227 25.18 22.43 -1.33
C HIS A 227 24.16 21.29 -1.32
N LYS A 228 23.47 21.13 -2.45
CA LYS A 228 22.46 20.08 -2.66
C LYS A 228 22.54 19.60 -4.10
N ASP A 229 23.01 18.38 -4.28
CA ASP A 229 23.03 17.72 -5.57
C ASP A 229 21.84 16.76 -5.66
N THR A 230 21.18 16.72 -6.80
CA THR A 230 20.06 15.81 -7.02
C THR A 230 20.06 15.31 -8.45
N THR A 231 20.06 13.99 -8.59
CA THR A 231 19.96 13.31 -9.89
C THR A 231 18.76 12.39 -9.86
N ASN A 232 17.82 12.59 -10.77
CA ASN A 232 16.62 11.73 -10.90
C ASN A 232 16.81 10.72 -12.05
N ASN A 233 15.92 9.73 -12.09
CA ASN A 233 15.83 8.73 -13.16
C ASN A 233 17.13 7.92 -13.31
N LEU A 234 17.64 7.41 -12.19
CA LEU A 234 18.79 6.51 -12.18
C LEU A 234 18.45 5.22 -12.95
N LYS A 235 19.46 4.58 -13.53
CA LYS A 235 19.30 3.33 -14.29
C LYS A 235 19.23 2.13 -13.34
N THR A 236 18.03 1.87 -12.83
CA THR A 236 17.69 0.78 -11.91
C THR A 236 17.15 -0.45 -12.63
N ASN A 237 17.22 -1.61 -12.00
CA ASN A 237 16.53 -2.80 -12.49
C ASN A 237 15.02 -2.54 -12.42
N LEU A 238 14.34 -2.73 -13.56
CA LEU A 238 12.91 -2.45 -13.68
C LEU A 238 12.07 -3.39 -12.81
N VAL A 239 12.47 -4.65 -12.75
CA VAL A 239 11.80 -5.70 -11.98
C VAL A 239 12.80 -6.32 -11.01
N THR A 240 12.41 -6.41 -9.74
CA THR A 240 13.14 -7.15 -8.71
C THR A 240 12.17 -8.04 -7.94
N ILE A 241 12.68 -9.07 -7.28
CA ILE A 241 11.89 -9.99 -6.47
C ILE A 241 12.50 -10.05 -5.10
N ASP A 242 11.75 -9.61 -4.09
CA ASP A 242 12.16 -9.72 -2.69
C ASP A 242 11.54 -10.96 -2.06
N LEU A 243 12.27 -11.59 -1.14
CA LEU A 243 11.72 -12.57 -0.21
C LEU A 243 11.24 -11.84 1.03
N MET A 244 9.95 -11.97 1.35
CA MET A 244 9.35 -11.33 2.52
C MET A 244 8.84 -12.37 3.51
N GLY A 245 9.08 -12.11 4.80
CA GLY A 245 8.42 -12.79 5.89
C GLY A 245 7.81 -11.82 6.91
N THR A 246 6.75 -12.25 7.60
CA THR A 246 6.25 -11.58 8.79
C THR A 246 6.14 -12.55 9.96
N VAL A 247 6.25 -12.01 11.17
CA VAL A 247 5.98 -12.74 12.41
C VAL A 247 5.10 -11.85 13.29
N THR A 248 3.93 -12.37 13.66
CA THR A 248 3.01 -11.73 14.58
C THR A 248 3.16 -12.35 15.96
N LEU A 249 3.48 -11.54 16.95
CA LEU A 249 3.53 -11.91 18.36
C LEU A 249 2.51 -11.08 19.12
N CYS A 250 1.49 -11.73 19.67
CA CYS A 250 0.35 -11.09 20.32
C CYS A 250 -0.32 -10.03 19.42
N ASN A 251 0.02 -8.76 19.61
CA ASN A 251 -0.59 -7.61 18.94
C ASN A 251 0.37 -6.88 17.99
N THR A 252 1.61 -7.36 17.85
CA THR A 252 2.64 -6.70 17.04
C THR A 252 3.10 -7.63 15.94
N THR A 253 3.07 -7.14 14.70
CA THR A 253 3.62 -7.86 13.55
C THR A 253 4.92 -7.20 13.13
N PHE A 254 5.98 -8.00 13.06
CA PHE A 254 7.26 -7.60 12.49
C PHE A 254 7.36 -8.13 11.07
N TYR A 255 8.03 -7.39 10.19
CA TYR A 255 8.36 -7.86 8.86
C TYR A 255 9.85 -7.85 8.62
N PHE A 256 10.27 -8.72 7.71
CA PHE A 256 11.60 -8.77 7.14
C PHE A 256 11.48 -8.96 5.62
N LYS A 257 12.30 -8.23 4.86
CA LYS A 257 12.46 -8.40 3.41
C LYS A 257 13.93 -8.56 3.07
N TYR A 258 14.23 -9.40 2.09
CA TYR A 258 15.55 -9.53 1.50
C TYR A 258 15.43 -9.50 -0.02
N SER A 259 16.17 -8.60 -0.66
CA SER A 259 16.28 -8.49 -2.11
C SER A 259 17.61 -9.08 -2.59
N PRO A 260 17.60 -10.27 -3.22
CA PRO A 260 18.78 -10.81 -3.88
C PRO A 260 19.11 -10.11 -5.21
N ASN A 261 18.28 -9.17 -5.66
CA ASN A 261 18.55 -8.35 -6.84
C ASN A 261 19.35 -7.10 -6.49
N ASN A 262 20.13 -6.60 -7.45
CA ASN A 262 20.78 -5.30 -7.29
C ASN A 262 19.78 -4.18 -7.62
N ILE A 263 19.90 -3.02 -6.98
CA ILE A 263 19.06 -1.86 -7.30
C ILE A 263 19.40 -1.32 -8.70
N PHE A 264 20.69 -1.13 -8.95
CA PHE A 264 21.18 -0.60 -10.22
C PHE A 264 21.29 -1.69 -11.29
N LYS A 265 21.04 -1.32 -12.55
CA LYS A 265 21.38 -2.19 -13.68
C LYS A 265 22.88 -2.46 -13.67
N LYS A 266 23.29 -3.62 -14.17
CA LYS A 266 24.71 -3.97 -14.31
C LYS A 266 25.42 -2.89 -15.13
N GLY A 267 26.54 -2.36 -14.60
CA GLY A 267 27.32 -1.29 -15.23
C GLY A 267 26.83 0.14 -14.93
N TYR A 268 25.71 0.32 -14.25
CA TYR A 268 25.13 1.65 -13.94
C TYR A 268 25.21 2.03 -12.46
N GLY A 269 25.84 1.21 -11.64
CA GLY A 269 26.02 1.52 -10.23
C GLY A 269 26.67 0.39 -9.43
N PRO A 270 26.97 0.64 -8.15
CA PRO A 270 27.43 -0.39 -7.23
C PRO A 270 26.45 -1.58 -7.21
N GLN A 271 26.99 -2.80 -7.19
CA GLN A 271 26.19 -4.01 -7.14
C GLN A 271 26.13 -4.48 -5.69
N PHE A 272 24.96 -4.37 -5.07
CA PHE A 272 24.73 -4.74 -3.67
C PHE A 272 23.30 -5.25 -3.51
N LYS A 273 23.11 -6.10 -2.51
CA LYS A 273 21.81 -6.65 -2.09
C LYS A 273 21.20 -5.78 -1.01
N THR A 274 19.89 -5.85 -0.83
CA THR A 274 19.23 -5.05 0.21
C THR A 274 18.38 -5.90 1.12
N PHE A 275 18.18 -5.40 2.33
CA PHE A 275 17.27 -5.99 3.28
C PHE A 275 16.49 -4.89 3.98
N SER A 276 15.31 -5.24 4.48
CA SER A 276 14.47 -4.33 5.25
C SER A 276 13.84 -5.04 6.42
N PHE A 277 13.61 -4.32 7.50
CA PHE A 277 12.96 -4.85 8.69
C PHE A 277 12.23 -3.76 9.45
N GLY A 278 11.14 -4.12 10.12
CA GLY A 278 10.36 -3.17 10.89
C GLY A 278 9.03 -3.74 11.37
N ILE A 279 8.06 -2.84 11.54
CA ILE A 279 6.72 -3.16 12.01
C ILE A 279 5.75 -3.13 10.83
N TYR A 280 4.81 -4.07 10.81
CA TYR A 280 3.73 -4.20 9.84
C TYR A 280 2.40 -3.97 10.57
N LEU A 281 1.61 -2.99 10.10
CA LEU A 281 0.42 -2.46 10.75
C LEU A 281 -0.83 -2.67 9.89
#